data_AF-A0A2L2N8S9-F1
#
_entry.id   AF-A0A2L2N8S9-F1
#
_cell.length_a   1.000
_cell.length_b   1.000
_cell.length_c   1.000
_cell.angle_alpha   90.00
_cell.angle_beta   90.00
_cell.angle_gamma   90.00
#
_symmetry.space_group_name_H-M   'P 1'
#
loop_
_entity.id
_entity.type
_entity.pdbx_description
1 polymer ?
#
loop_
_entity_poly.entity_id
_entity_poly.type
_entity_poly.pdbx_seq_one_letter_code
_entity_poly.pdbx_strand_id
1 'polypeptide(L)'
;MADFISDEFVDTEIPDDDSSIYLSIADMMSSLLNSDLVSHLLLVQIIRALRSTQAGIELAKVACEQRINRTELLNKIREDLPIWIPFFSQFIEEITPYFTTIRSPHQQQVIWLLSCLDEMSDSQQINAVNHLLTNVSNNIATNHSLLVDWLRNNYRNGENWYKLSDPARQKLREWIGGINYGDFQKLVNLILNRLDLQDFESNQLRRRRDFWANYSNRFERLRILLPKTSQIAIGYQIQGDIDLLEDDGSDPTEVCIFDFGEWFVVEFFRGRGSETRLFPKNSRNEQILFGESTLSVKRIRCLGGDKHDHLFLWQEFSPTWLKNHGILPNLNTQPSRNPTVDKLQQREHKLESWQREIERLEREAKSYCNKNCFLID
;
A
#
# COMPACT_ATOMS: atom_id res chain seq x y z
N MET A 1 -7.78 88.80 1.27
CA MET A 1 -7.82 87.37 1.66
C MET A 1 -9.18 87.15 2.31
N ALA A 2 -10.20 86.88 1.50
CA ALA A 2 -11.51 86.33 1.86
C ALA A 2 -12.39 86.27 0.59
N ASP A 3 -13.30 85.30 0.61
CA ASP A 3 -14.55 85.12 -0.17
C ASP A 3 -14.44 84.47 -1.56
N PHE A 4 -14.90 83.22 -1.73
CA PHE A 4 -16.28 82.69 -1.85
C PHE A 4 -16.87 82.90 -3.25
N ILE A 5 -17.16 81.79 -3.95
CA ILE A 5 -18.42 81.45 -4.64
C ILE A 5 -18.36 79.95 -5.01
N SER A 6 -19.38 79.24 -4.55
CA SER A 6 -19.79 77.88 -4.88
C SER A 6 -20.81 77.90 -6.02
N ASP A 7 -20.88 76.84 -6.84
CA ASP A 7 -22.10 76.33 -7.49
C ASP A 7 -21.79 74.92 -8.03
N GLU A 8 -22.39 73.89 -7.42
CA GLU A 8 -23.52 73.08 -7.92
C GLU A 8 -23.06 71.77 -8.59
N PHE A 9 -22.93 70.73 -7.75
CA PHE A 9 -22.96 69.34 -8.19
C PHE A 9 -24.43 68.88 -8.15
N VAL A 10 -24.93 68.43 -9.29
CA VAL A 10 -26.26 67.82 -9.43
C VAL A 10 -26.18 66.40 -8.84
N ASP A 11 -26.78 66.21 -7.67
CA ASP A 11 -27.14 64.88 -7.15
C ASP A 11 -28.19 64.27 -8.07
N THR A 12 -27.81 63.19 -8.75
CA THR A 12 -28.77 62.29 -9.40
C THR A 12 -29.06 61.17 -8.42
N GLU A 13 -30.12 61.33 -7.62
CA GLU A 13 -30.73 60.23 -6.87
C GLU A 13 -31.20 59.17 -7.87
N ILE A 14 -30.63 57.97 -7.79
CA ILE A 14 -31.17 56.78 -8.43
C ILE A 14 -32.45 56.41 -7.65
N PRO A 15 -33.61 56.20 -8.30
CA PRO A 15 -34.85 55.95 -7.59
C PRO A 15 -34.83 54.61 -6.84
N ASP A 16 -35.37 54.58 -5.61
CA ASP A 16 -35.56 53.41 -4.74
C ASP A 16 -36.37 52.24 -5.36
N ASP A 17 -36.95 52.42 -6.55
CA ASP A 17 -37.86 51.46 -7.20
C ASP A 17 -37.13 50.27 -7.86
N ASP A 18 -35.85 50.44 -8.22
CA ASP A 18 -35.06 49.39 -8.86
C ASP A 18 -34.70 48.24 -7.89
N SER A 19 -34.44 48.56 -6.62
CA SER A 19 -34.10 47.58 -5.58
C SER A 19 -35.22 46.55 -5.36
N SER A 20 -36.47 47.01 -5.37
CA SER A 20 -37.68 46.18 -5.28
C SER A 20 -37.79 45.17 -6.43
N ILE A 21 -37.46 45.59 -7.65
CA ILE A 21 -37.49 44.73 -8.84
C ILE A 21 -36.39 43.68 -8.77
N TYR A 22 -35.17 44.05 -8.37
CA TYR A 22 -34.07 43.08 -8.22
C TYR A 22 -34.36 42.03 -7.14
N LEU A 23 -34.94 42.43 -6.01
CA LEU A 23 -35.40 41.51 -4.95
C LEU A 23 -36.51 40.58 -5.45
N SER A 24 -37.51 41.11 -6.15
CA SER A 24 -38.61 40.34 -6.73
C SER A 24 -38.14 39.31 -7.78
N ILE A 25 -37.18 39.71 -8.64
CA ILE A 25 -36.55 38.80 -9.61
C ILE A 25 -35.71 37.74 -8.88
N ALA A 26 -34.93 38.12 -7.86
CA ALA A 26 -34.13 37.18 -7.08
C ALA A 26 -35.00 36.17 -6.32
N ASP A 27 -36.15 36.59 -5.81
CA ASP A 27 -37.14 35.75 -5.14
C ASP A 27 -37.87 34.84 -6.13
N MET A 28 -38.24 35.34 -7.31
CA MET A 28 -38.83 34.54 -8.39
C MET A 28 -37.83 33.49 -8.90
N MET A 29 -36.57 33.87 -9.12
CA MET A 29 -35.51 32.93 -9.48
C MET A 29 -35.25 31.94 -8.37
N SER A 30 -35.30 32.34 -7.10
CA SER A 30 -35.20 31.41 -5.97
C SER A 30 -36.36 30.41 -5.92
N SER A 31 -37.59 30.86 -6.19
CA SER A 31 -38.77 30.00 -6.29
C SER A 31 -38.66 29.02 -7.45
N LEU A 32 -38.25 29.49 -8.63
CA LEU A 32 -38.04 28.65 -9.82
C LEU A 32 -36.92 27.64 -9.59
N LEU A 33 -35.80 28.08 -9.01
CA LEU A 33 -34.69 27.23 -8.64
C LEU A 33 -35.08 26.17 -7.62
N ASN A 34 -36.14 26.36 -6.83
CA ASN A 34 -36.64 25.37 -5.87
C ASN A 34 -37.76 24.48 -6.43
N SER A 35 -38.21 24.69 -7.67
CA SER A 35 -39.23 23.88 -8.32
C SER A 35 -38.73 22.48 -8.69
N ASP A 36 -39.56 21.46 -8.47
CA ASP A 36 -39.29 20.08 -8.89
C ASP A 36 -39.24 19.92 -10.43
N LEU A 37 -39.84 20.84 -11.18
CA LEU A 37 -39.88 20.79 -12.64
C LEU A 37 -38.51 20.98 -13.30
N VAL A 38 -37.60 21.73 -12.65
CA VAL A 38 -36.27 22.06 -13.19
C VAL A 38 -35.12 21.56 -12.33
N SER A 39 -35.42 20.94 -11.19
CA SER A 39 -34.44 20.44 -10.20
C SER A 39 -33.46 19.39 -10.74
N HIS A 40 -33.83 18.72 -11.85
CA HIS A 40 -33.03 17.70 -12.52
C HIS A 40 -32.03 18.28 -13.53
N LEU A 41 -32.15 19.56 -13.89
CA LEU A 41 -31.24 20.20 -14.85
C LEU A 41 -29.89 20.47 -14.19
N LEU A 42 -28.80 20.09 -14.87
CA LEU A 42 -27.42 20.23 -14.37
C LEU A 42 -27.12 21.65 -13.85
N LEU A 43 -27.50 22.68 -14.62
CA LEU A 43 -27.27 24.08 -14.24
C LEU A 43 -28.00 24.46 -12.94
N VAL A 44 -29.24 23.98 -12.77
CA VAL A 44 -30.01 24.22 -11.54
C VAL A 44 -29.38 23.51 -10.35
N GLN A 45 -28.92 22.28 -10.54
CA GLN A 45 -28.21 21.51 -9.51
C GLN A 45 -26.92 22.23 -9.07
N ILE A 46 -26.14 22.74 -10.02
CA ILE A 46 -24.91 23.51 -9.75
C ILE A 46 -25.22 24.81 -9.01
N ILE A 47 -26.22 25.58 -9.46
CA ILE A 47 -26.60 26.83 -8.78
C ILE A 47 -27.06 26.55 -7.34
N ARG A 48 -27.83 25.47 -7.12
CA ARG A 48 -28.21 25.03 -5.77
C ARG A 48 -26.99 24.65 -4.93
N ALA A 49 -26.05 23.90 -5.49
CA ALA A 49 -24.80 23.54 -4.82
C ALA A 49 -24.02 24.80 -4.40
N LEU A 50 -23.89 25.79 -5.28
CA LEU A 50 -23.20 27.05 -4.99
C LEU A 50 -23.84 27.90 -3.89
N ARG A 51 -25.14 27.72 -3.62
CA ARG A 51 -25.84 28.38 -2.50
C ARG A 51 -25.63 27.67 -1.16
N SER A 52 -25.07 26.47 -1.15
CA SER A 52 -24.80 25.71 0.06
C SER A 52 -23.58 26.27 0.81
N THR A 53 -23.59 26.14 2.14
CA THR A 53 -22.42 26.40 2.98
C THR A 53 -21.28 25.40 2.73
N GLN A 54 -21.56 24.27 2.07
CA GLN A 54 -20.60 23.25 1.66
C GLN A 54 -20.60 23.06 0.12
N ALA A 55 -20.55 24.17 -0.61
CA ALA A 55 -20.69 24.16 -2.06
C ALA A 55 -19.72 23.21 -2.79
N GLY A 56 -18.49 23.01 -2.31
CA GLY A 56 -17.56 22.05 -2.90
C GLY A 56 -18.01 20.59 -2.78
N ILE A 57 -18.52 20.17 -1.62
CA ILE A 57 -19.07 18.83 -1.39
C ILE A 57 -20.34 18.62 -2.23
N GLU A 58 -21.23 19.61 -2.29
CA GLU A 58 -22.44 19.52 -3.12
C GLU A 58 -22.10 19.47 -4.62
N LEU A 59 -21.05 20.16 -5.07
CA LEU A 59 -20.56 20.03 -6.44
C LEU A 59 -19.98 18.63 -6.71
N ALA A 60 -19.20 18.07 -5.77
CA ALA A 60 -18.70 16.71 -5.88
C ALA A 60 -19.84 15.69 -5.95
N LYS A 61 -20.92 15.92 -5.20
CA LYS A 61 -22.15 15.13 -5.26
C LYS A 61 -22.81 15.19 -6.63
N VAL A 62 -23.03 16.40 -7.17
CA VAL A 62 -23.60 16.58 -8.51
C VAL A 62 -22.73 15.90 -9.57
N ALA A 63 -21.41 16.06 -9.50
CA ALA A 63 -20.46 15.42 -10.40
C ALA A 63 -20.55 13.88 -10.34
N CYS A 64 -20.68 13.32 -9.13
CA CYS A 64 -20.85 11.88 -8.90
C CYS A 64 -22.18 11.35 -9.47
N GLU A 65 -23.29 12.04 -9.21
CA GLU A 65 -24.62 11.67 -9.72
C GLU A 65 -24.65 11.69 -11.25
N GLN A 66 -23.97 12.66 -11.86
CA GLN A 66 -23.84 12.83 -13.30
C GLN A 66 -22.73 11.98 -13.92
N ARG A 67 -21.90 11.33 -13.09
CA ARG A 67 -20.75 10.48 -13.47
C ARG A 67 -19.77 11.19 -14.39
N ILE A 68 -19.49 12.45 -14.07
CA ILE A 68 -18.56 13.29 -14.81
C ILE A 68 -17.45 13.78 -13.89
N ASN A 69 -16.24 13.85 -14.41
CA ASN A 69 -15.10 14.41 -13.69
C ASN A 69 -15.09 15.96 -13.78
N ARG A 70 -14.03 16.59 -13.26
CA ARG A 70 -13.95 18.05 -13.24
C ARG A 70 -13.90 18.61 -14.65
N THR A 71 -13.02 18.09 -15.50
CA THR A 71 -12.85 18.62 -16.87
C THR A 71 -14.15 18.51 -17.68
N GLU A 72 -14.84 17.38 -17.58
CA GLU A 72 -16.12 17.16 -18.24
C GLU A 72 -17.22 18.09 -17.71
N LEU A 73 -17.29 18.32 -16.40
CA LEU A 73 -18.23 19.27 -15.80
C LEU A 73 -18.00 20.68 -16.36
N LEU A 74 -16.76 21.16 -16.36
CA LEU A 74 -16.43 22.50 -16.87
C LEU A 74 -16.78 22.64 -18.36
N ASN A 75 -16.47 21.61 -19.15
CA ASN A 75 -16.80 21.62 -20.58
C ASN A 75 -18.31 21.71 -20.84
N LYS A 76 -19.14 21.10 -19.99
CA LYS A 76 -20.60 21.15 -20.13
C LYS A 76 -21.22 22.50 -19.78
N ILE A 77 -20.59 23.27 -18.89
CA ILE A 77 -21.18 24.51 -18.34
C ILE A 77 -20.49 25.79 -18.78
N ARG A 78 -19.38 25.69 -19.52
CA ARG A 78 -18.53 26.84 -19.87
C ARG A 78 -19.24 27.96 -20.62
N GLU A 79 -20.29 27.64 -21.37
CA GLU A 79 -21.07 28.62 -22.15
C GLU A 79 -22.16 29.29 -21.29
N ASP A 80 -22.56 28.66 -20.19
CA ASP A 80 -23.71 29.07 -19.37
C ASP A 80 -23.29 29.67 -18.02
N LEU A 81 -22.11 29.32 -17.50
CA LEU A 81 -21.62 29.72 -16.19
C LEU A 81 -20.18 30.25 -16.24
N PRO A 82 -19.84 31.23 -15.37
CA PRO A 82 -18.49 31.77 -15.26
C PRO A 82 -17.52 30.76 -14.62
N ILE A 83 -16.97 29.84 -15.42
CA ILE A 83 -16.09 28.75 -14.95
C ILE A 83 -14.75 29.21 -14.36
N TRP A 84 -14.39 30.49 -14.52
CA TRP A 84 -13.21 31.09 -13.89
C TRP A 84 -13.38 31.34 -12.39
N ILE A 85 -14.58 31.16 -11.84
CA ILE A 85 -14.77 31.24 -10.38
C ILE A 85 -13.99 30.10 -9.70
N PRO A 86 -13.15 30.40 -8.68
CA PRO A 86 -12.27 29.41 -8.05
C PRO A 86 -12.97 28.13 -7.57
N PHE A 87 -14.24 28.22 -7.14
CA PHE A 87 -15.07 27.08 -6.75
C PHE A 87 -15.00 25.90 -7.73
N PHE A 88 -15.10 26.19 -9.03
CA PHE A 88 -15.10 25.20 -10.10
C PHE A 88 -13.73 24.51 -10.28
N SER A 89 -12.66 25.18 -9.87
CA SER A 89 -11.32 24.58 -9.85
C SER A 89 -11.00 23.85 -8.54
N GLN A 90 -11.54 24.31 -7.42
CA GLN A 90 -11.19 23.86 -6.07
C GLN A 90 -12.01 22.66 -5.59
N PHE A 91 -13.22 22.45 -6.09
CA PHE A 91 -14.07 21.33 -5.62
C PHE A 91 -13.45 19.94 -5.87
N ILE A 92 -12.42 19.85 -6.72
CA ILE A 92 -11.65 18.61 -6.91
C ILE A 92 -11.10 18.07 -5.58
N GLU A 93 -10.78 18.95 -4.62
CA GLU A 93 -10.29 18.58 -3.28
C GLU A 93 -11.40 17.95 -2.42
N GLU A 94 -12.67 18.20 -2.73
CA GLU A 94 -13.85 17.70 -2.01
C GLU A 94 -14.39 16.38 -2.57
N ILE A 95 -13.84 15.88 -3.68
CA ILE A 95 -14.28 14.62 -4.32
C ILE A 95 -14.13 13.45 -3.37
N THR A 96 -12.97 13.30 -2.75
CA THR A 96 -12.70 12.18 -1.85
C THR A 96 -13.42 12.31 -0.50
N PRO A 97 -13.44 13.50 0.15
CA PRO A 97 -14.31 13.76 1.28
C PRO A 97 -15.76 13.34 1.01
N TYR A 98 -16.35 13.78 -0.10
CA TYR A 98 -17.70 13.37 -0.48
C TYR A 98 -17.82 11.85 -0.69
N PHE A 99 -16.92 11.24 -1.47
CA PHE A 99 -16.98 9.80 -1.75
C PHE A 99 -16.96 8.96 -0.46
N THR A 100 -16.17 9.37 0.54
CA THR A 100 -16.08 8.65 1.82
C THR A 100 -17.37 8.69 2.66
N THR A 101 -18.31 9.59 2.35
CA THR A 101 -19.63 9.60 2.97
C THR A 101 -20.58 8.52 2.42
N ILE A 102 -20.26 7.94 1.26
CA ILE A 102 -21.06 6.92 0.59
C ILE A 102 -20.79 5.56 1.26
N ARG A 103 -21.77 5.05 2.03
CA ARG A 103 -21.63 3.80 2.80
C ARG A 103 -21.40 2.54 1.95
N SER A 104 -21.97 2.51 0.74
CA SER A 104 -21.91 1.36 -0.16
C SER A 104 -21.87 1.86 -1.61
N PRO A 105 -20.70 2.32 -2.08
CA PRO A 105 -20.58 2.83 -3.44
C PRO A 105 -20.86 1.71 -4.45
N HIS A 106 -21.50 2.03 -5.56
CA HIS A 106 -21.65 1.09 -6.67
C HIS A 106 -20.48 1.22 -7.65
N GLN A 107 -20.30 0.24 -8.54
CA GLN A 107 -19.15 0.18 -9.47
C GLN A 107 -18.95 1.47 -10.28
N GLN A 108 -20.02 2.07 -10.80
CA GLN A 108 -19.92 3.35 -11.54
C GLN A 108 -19.46 4.54 -10.69
N GLN A 109 -19.76 4.58 -9.38
CA GLN A 109 -19.21 5.60 -8.48
C GLN A 109 -17.71 5.40 -8.25
N VAL A 110 -17.26 4.15 -8.19
CA VAL A 110 -15.83 3.84 -8.11
C VAL A 110 -15.11 4.25 -9.39
N ILE A 111 -15.67 3.94 -10.57
CA ILE A 111 -15.10 4.36 -11.85
C ILE A 111 -15.02 5.90 -11.93
N TRP A 112 -16.08 6.59 -11.51
CA TRP A 112 -16.08 8.05 -11.41
C TRP A 112 -14.95 8.56 -10.50
N LEU A 113 -14.81 8.01 -9.28
CA LEU A 113 -13.72 8.38 -8.37
C LEU A 113 -12.35 8.23 -9.03
N LEU A 114 -12.09 7.08 -9.68
CA LEU A 114 -10.82 6.82 -10.35
C LEU A 114 -10.55 7.85 -11.46
N SER A 115 -11.56 8.15 -12.28
CA SER A 115 -11.42 9.18 -13.32
C SER A 115 -11.09 10.56 -12.74
N CYS A 116 -11.62 10.90 -11.56
CA CYS A 116 -11.32 12.15 -10.88
C CYS A 116 -9.91 12.15 -10.30
N LEU A 117 -9.44 11.03 -9.73
CA LEU A 117 -8.07 10.89 -9.23
C LEU A 117 -7.04 11.02 -10.35
N ASP A 118 -7.33 10.49 -11.54
CA ASP A 118 -6.43 10.58 -12.70
C ASP A 118 -6.29 12.03 -13.23
N GLU A 119 -7.25 12.91 -12.97
CA GLU A 119 -7.18 14.34 -13.35
C GLU A 119 -6.44 15.22 -12.34
N MET A 120 -6.22 14.73 -11.13
CA MET A 120 -5.58 15.50 -10.07
C MET A 120 -4.09 15.69 -10.35
N SER A 121 -3.56 16.85 -9.98
CA SER A 121 -2.10 17.00 -9.85
C SER A 121 -1.55 16.06 -8.79
N ASP A 122 -0.25 15.73 -8.86
CA ASP A 122 0.42 14.83 -7.91
C ASP A 122 0.07 15.16 -6.44
N SER A 123 0.19 16.42 -6.03
CA SER A 123 -0.07 16.84 -4.64
C SER A 123 -1.52 16.65 -4.23
N GLN A 124 -2.47 16.99 -5.12
CA GLN A 124 -3.90 16.79 -4.89
C GLN A 124 -4.23 15.31 -4.79
N GLN A 125 -3.69 14.50 -5.70
CA GLN A 125 -3.93 13.06 -5.75
C GLN A 125 -3.43 12.37 -4.48
N ILE A 126 -2.25 12.73 -3.99
CA ILE A 126 -1.69 12.20 -2.73
C ILE A 126 -2.57 12.55 -1.54
N ASN A 127 -3.05 13.80 -1.45
CA ASN A 127 -3.93 14.23 -0.36
C ASN A 127 -5.28 13.49 -0.42
N ALA A 128 -5.85 13.37 -1.62
CA ALA A 128 -7.07 12.61 -1.88
C ALA A 128 -6.92 11.14 -1.47
N VAL A 129 -5.87 10.46 -1.93
CA VAL A 129 -5.64 9.04 -1.62
C VAL A 129 -5.35 8.81 -0.14
N ASN A 130 -4.62 9.72 0.52
CA ASN A 130 -4.46 9.69 1.96
C ASN A 130 -5.81 9.76 2.67
N HIS A 131 -6.66 10.73 2.31
CA HIS A 131 -7.99 10.88 2.88
C HIS A 131 -8.87 9.64 2.62
N LEU A 132 -8.83 9.09 1.41
CA LEU A 132 -9.57 7.89 1.03
C LEU A 132 -9.22 6.71 1.94
N LEU A 133 -7.93 6.38 2.01
CA LEU A 133 -7.45 5.22 2.76
C LEU A 133 -7.69 5.36 4.26
N THR A 134 -7.65 6.57 4.82
CA THR A 134 -7.85 6.75 6.27
C THR A 134 -9.31 6.79 6.69
N ASN A 135 -10.23 7.19 5.80
CA ASN A 135 -11.63 7.41 6.17
C ASN A 135 -12.60 6.36 5.63
N VAL A 136 -12.23 5.59 4.61
CA VAL A 136 -13.16 4.65 4.00
C VAL A 136 -13.17 3.28 4.72
N SER A 137 -14.34 2.64 4.72
CA SER A 137 -14.58 1.38 5.42
C SER A 137 -13.92 0.19 4.74
N ASN A 138 -13.53 -0.82 5.54
CA ASN A 138 -12.80 -2.00 5.06
C ASN A 138 -13.59 -2.87 4.07
N ASN A 139 -14.92 -2.83 4.10
CA ASN A 139 -15.78 -3.58 3.18
C ASN A 139 -15.66 -3.12 1.71
N ILE A 140 -15.17 -1.90 1.46
CA ILE A 140 -15.00 -1.38 0.09
C ILE A 140 -13.90 -2.16 -0.65
N ALA A 141 -12.83 -2.52 0.04
CA ALA A 141 -11.73 -3.31 -0.56
C ALA A 141 -12.21 -4.67 -1.06
N THR A 142 -13.09 -5.33 -0.31
CA THR A 142 -13.63 -6.65 -0.66
C THR A 142 -14.59 -6.59 -1.85
N ASN A 143 -15.33 -5.48 -1.99
CA ASN A 143 -16.40 -5.36 -2.99
C ASN A 143 -15.96 -4.67 -4.29
N HIS A 144 -14.81 -4.00 -4.31
CA HIS A 144 -14.36 -3.19 -5.45
C HIS A 144 -12.88 -3.42 -5.79
N SER A 145 -12.60 -4.55 -6.45
CA SER A 145 -11.24 -4.91 -6.91
C SER A 145 -10.59 -3.84 -7.77
N LEU A 146 -11.37 -3.16 -8.63
CA LEU A 146 -10.87 -2.07 -9.50
C LEU A 146 -10.18 -0.95 -8.71
N LEU A 147 -10.73 -0.55 -7.56
CA LEU A 147 -10.12 0.48 -6.72
C LEU A 147 -8.82 -0.03 -6.08
N VAL A 148 -8.84 -1.27 -5.58
CA VAL A 148 -7.66 -1.90 -4.96
C VAL A 148 -6.53 -2.04 -5.99
N ASP A 149 -6.84 -2.45 -7.21
CA ASP A 149 -5.87 -2.61 -8.29
C ASP A 149 -5.30 -1.25 -8.73
N TRP A 150 -6.12 -0.21 -8.86
CA TRP A 150 -5.64 1.14 -9.17
C TRP A 150 -4.71 1.66 -8.06
N LEU A 151 -5.08 1.51 -6.78
CA LEU A 151 -4.24 1.93 -5.65
C LEU A 151 -2.93 1.13 -5.59
N ARG A 152 -2.99 -0.18 -5.85
CA ARG A 152 -1.82 -1.05 -5.95
C ARG A 152 -0.86 -0.55 -7.02
N ASN A 153 -1.36 -0.28 -8.23
CA ASN A 153 -0.53 0.10 -9.36
C ASN A 153 0.09 1.50 -9.21
N ASN A 154 -0.63 2.44 -8.60
CA ASN A 154 -0.19 3.84 -8.49
C ASN A 154 0.64 4.14 -7.23
N TYR A 155 0.41 3.42 -6.13
CA TYR A 155 0.99 3.76 -4.83
C TYR A 155 1.77 2.65 -4.15
N ARG A 156 1.55 1.37 -4.44
CA ARG A 156 2.34 0.29 -3.79
C ARG A 156 3.77 0.27 -4.29
N ASN A 157 3.98 0.56 -5.58
CA ASN A 157 5.26 0.42 -6.25
C ASN A 157 5.88 1.81 -6.50
N GLY A 158 7.16 2.00 -6.17
CA GLY A 158 7.92 3.21 -6.51
C GLY A 158 7.82 4.36 -5.50
N GLU A 159 8.10 5.58 -5.97
CA GLU A 159 8.29 6.77 -5.11
C GLU A 159 7.01 7.26 -4.45
N ASN A 160 5.85 7.04 -5.08
CA ASN A 160 4.55 7.49 -4.58
C ASN A 160 4.14 6.83 -3.25
N TRP A 161 4.65 5.63 -2.96
CA TRP A 161 4.48 4.96 -1.67
C TRP A 161 4.95 5.83 -0.49
N TYR A 162 6.07 6.54 -0.66
CA TYR A 162 6.65 7.37 0.38
C TYR A 162 5.89 8.68 0.58
N LYS A 163 5.12 9.10 -0.43
CA LYS A 163 4.28 10.29 -0.39
C LYS A 163 3.00 10.07 0.43
N LEU A 164 2.60 8.82 0.66
CA LEU A 164 1.49 8.48 1.56
C LEU A 164 1.85 8.67 3.04
N SER A 165 0.85 8.93 3.86
CA SER A 165 0.94 8.91 5.32
C SER A 165 1.05 7.48 5.84
N ASP A 166 1.61 7.30 7.05
CA ASP A 166 1.72 5.98 7.68
C ASP A 166 0.36 5.26 7.84
N PRO A 167 -0.72 5.92 8.31
CA PRO A 167 -2.03 5.29 8.41
C PRO A 167 -2.58 4.83 7.05
N ALA A 168 -2.40 5.64 6.00
CA ALA A 168 -2.82 5.29 4.65
C ALA A 168 -2.04 4.10 4.10
N ARG A 169 -0.72 4.07 4.28
CA ARG A 169 0.13 2.92 3.91
C ARG A 169 -0.29 1.65 4.63
N GLN A 170 -0.62 1.73 5.92
CA GLN A 170 -1.11 0.58 6.66
C GLN A 170 -2.42 0.05 6.08
N LYS A 171 -3.39 0.93 5.84
CA LYS A 171 -4.68 0.55 5.25
C LYS A 171 -4.51 -0.10 3.87
N LEU A 172 -3.69 0.50 3.01
CA LEU A 172 -3.45 -0.02 1.67
C LEU A 172 -2.85 -1.44 1.72
N ARG A 173 -1.99 -1.74 2.70
CA ARG A 173 -1.48 -3.09 2.92
C ARG A 173 -2.58 -4.07 3.33
N GLU A 174 -3.45 -3.68 4.25
CA GLU A 174 -4.60 -4.49 4.68
C GLU A 174 -5.51 -4.83 3.49
N TRP A 175 -5.79 -3.85 2.64
CA TRP A 175 -6.68 -4.00 1.48
C TRP A 175 -6.13 -4.92 0.39
N ILE A 176 -4.81 -4.95 0.24
CA ILE A 176 -4.12 -5.73 -0.77
C ILE A 176 -3.94 -7.20 -0.32
N GLY A 177 -4.19 -7.50 0.95
CA GLY A 177 -4.38 -8.88 1.43
C GLY A 177 -3.11 -9.73 1.56
N GLY A 178 -1.91 -9.14 1.53
CA GLY A 178 -0.68 -9.87 1.82
C GLY A 178 -0.34 -9.85 3.31
N ILE A 179 0.26 -10.92 3.83
CA ILE A 179 0.91 -10.85 5.14
C ILE A 179 1.91 -9.70 5.11
N ASN A 180 1.82 -8.78 6.06
CA ASN A 180 2.77 -7.69 6.18
C ASN A 180 3.85 -8.02 7.22
N TYR A 181 4.92 -7.23 7.23
CA TYR A 181 6.00 -7.40 8.20
C TYR A 181 5.51 -7.36 9.67
N GLY A 182 4.46 -6.59 9.97
CA GLY A 182 3.88 -6.52 11.31
C GLY A 182 3.26 -7.84 11.75
N ASP A 183 2.62 -8.57 10.84
CA ASP A 183 2.06 -9.91 11.13
C ASP A 183 3.15 -10.96 11.28
N PHE A 184 4.22 -10.88 10.47
CA PHE A 184 5.44 -11.65 10.70
C PHE A 184 6.08 -11.34 12.06
N GLN A 185 6.17 -10.07 12.45
CA GLN A 185 6.70 -9.67 13.75
C GLN A 185 5.85 -10.23 14.91
N LYS A 186 4.52 -10.17 14.81
CA LYS A 186 3.61 -10.80 15.78
C LYS A 186 3.83 -12.31 15.84
N LEU A 187 3.96 -12.98 14.70
CA LEU A 187 4.23 -14.41 14.62
C LEU A 187 5.52 -14.80 15.35
N VAL A 188 6.62 -14.12 15.04
CA VAL A 188 7.91 -14.40 15.69
C VAL A 188 7.80 -14.18 17.20
N ASN A 189 7.10 -13.14 17.64
CA ASN A 189 6.88 -12.91 19.06
C ASN A 189 6.04 -14.01 19.73
N LEU A 190 5.02 -14.54 19.03
CA LEU A 190 4.23 -15.68 19.52
C LEU A 190 5.08 -16.95 19.63
N ILE A 191 5.90 -17.24 18.63
CA ILE A 191 6.84 -18.37 18.62
C ILE A 191 7.79 -18.26 19.81
N LEU A 192 8.43 -17.10 19.99
CA LEU A 192 9.35 -16.83 21.10
C LEU A 192 8.72 -16.97 22.49
N ASN A 193 7.43 -16.68 22.62
CA ASN A 193 6.73 -16.71 23.92
C ASN A 193 6.12 -18.08 24.24
N ARG A 194 5.91 -18.94 23.24
CA ARG A 194 5.13 -20.19 23.40
C ARG A 194 5.92 -21.46 23.21
N LEU A 195 7.01 -21.41 22.44
CA LEU A 195 7.89 -22.55 22.29
C LEU A 195 9.00 -22.45 23.34
N ASP A 196 9.30 -23.59 23.96
CA ASP A 196 10.47 -23.73 24.83
C ASP A 196 11.71 -23.87 23.94
N LEU A 197 12.26 -22.74 23.51
CA LEU A 197 13.38 -22.65 22.59
C LEU A 197 14.69 -22.47 23.35
N GLN A 198 15.75 -23.07 22.84
CA GLN A 198 17.08 -22.82 23.37
C GLN A 198 17.48 -21.35 23.15
N ASP A 199 18.29 -20.78 24.04
CA ASP A 199 18.66 -19.36 24.02
C ASP A 199 19.20 -18.90 22.67
N PHE A 200 19.99 -19.75 22.00
CA PHE A 200 20.55 -19.43 20.69
C PHE A 200 19.48 -19.40 19.60
N GLU A 201 18.46 -20.27 19.65
CA GLU A 201 17.34 -20.29 18.70
C GLU A 201 16.44 -19.07 18.89
N SER A 202 16.17 -18.71 20.14
CA SER A 202 15.45 -17.49 20.49
C SER A 202 16.17 -16.24 20.00
N ASN A 203 17.49 -16.17 20.21
CA ASN A 203 18.32 -15.06 19.72
C ASN A 203 18.37 -15.03 18.18
N GLN A 204 18.41 -16.18 17.54
CA GLN A 204 18.35 -16.35 16.09
C GLN A 204 17.08 -15.73 15.48
N LEU A 205 15.90 -16.10 16.01
CA LEU A 205 14.61 -15.53 15.60
C LEU A 205 14.55 -14.00 15.82
N ARG A 206 14.95 -13.52 17.01
CA ARG A 206 14.96 -12.09 17.32
C ARG A 206 15.82 -11.29 16.33
N ARG A 207 17.04 -11.75 16.06
CA ARG A 207 17.97 -11.06 15.16
C ARG A 207 17.47 -11.00 13.72
N ARG A 208 16.84 -12.07 13.23
CA ARG A 208 16.29 -12.12 11.86
C ARG A 208 15.06 -11.23 11.72
N ARG A 209 14.18 -11.25 12.73
CA ARG A 209 13.07 -10.30 12.81
C ARG A 209 13.60 -8.86 12.72
N ASP A 210 14.50 -8.48 13.62
CA ASP A 210 15.01 -7.11 13.69
C ASP A 210 15.79 -6.71 12.42
N PHE A 211 16.48 -7.65 11.78
CA PHE A 211 17.14 -7.42 10.49
C PHE A 211 16.13 -7.11 9.38
N TRP A 212 15.11 -7.96 9.20
CA TRP A 212 14.10 -7.79 8.15
C TRP A 212 13.19 -6.57 8.40
N ALA A 213 13.13 -6.05 9.62
CA ALA A 213 12.49 -4.76 9.92
C ALA A 213 13.05 -3.63 9.04
N ASN A 214 14.35 -3.67 8.75
CA ASN A 214 15.03 -2.67 7.92
C ASN A 214 14.65 -2.75 6.43
N TYR A 215 13.95 -3.80 6.00
CA TYR A 215 13.48 -3.98 4.61
C TYR A 215 11.96 -4.04 4.52
N SER A 216 11.26 -3.87 5.65
CA SER A 216 9.82 -4.08 5.80
C SER A 216 8.92 -3.30 4.83
N ASN A 217 9.39 -2.17 4.30
CA ASN A 217 8.62 -1.37 3.34
C ASN A 217 8.91 -1.73 1.89
N ARG A 218 9.76 -2.72 1.64
CA ARG A 218 10.20 -3.15 0.31
C ARG A 218 9.58 -4.48 -0.13
N PHE A 219 8.89 -5.17 0.77
CA PHE A 219 8.20 -6.42 0.43
C PHE A 219 6.97 -6.13 -0.42
N GLU A 220 6.90 -6.73 -1.60
CA GLU A 220 5.68 -6.81 -2.38
C GLU A 220 4.72 -7.80 -1.71
N ARG A 221 5.16 -9.04 -1.49
CA ARG A 221 4.35 -10.12 -0.91
C ARG A 221 5.18 -10.88 0.12
N LEU A 222 4.49 -11.48 1.10
CA LEU A 222 5.10 -12.35 2.08
C LEU A 222 4.31 -13.64 2.18
N ARG A 223 5.00 -14.77 2.17
CA ARG A 223 4.46 -16.07 2.56
C ARG A 223 5.27 -16.63 3.71
N ILE A 224 4.60 -17.24 4.68
CA ILE A 224 5.26 -17.85 5.84
C ILE A 224 4.94 -19.34 5.88
N LEU A 225 5.96 -20.17 6.01
CA LEU A 225 5.83 -21.61 6.18
C LEU A 225 6.27 -21.99 7.59
N LEU A 226 5.41 -22.72 8.29
CA LEU A 226 5.64 -23.10 9.66
C LEU A 226 5.85 -24.61 9.80
N PRO A 227 6.88 -25.06 10.53
CA PRO A 227 6.95 -26.46 10.91
C PRO A 227 5.78 -26.80 11.84
N LYS A 228 5.37 -28.07 11.85
CA LYS A 228 4.23 -28.57 12.66
C LYS A 228 4.32 -28.14 14.12
N THR A 229 5.52 -28.20 14.70
CA THR A 229 5.79 -27.81 16.10
C THR A 229 5.39 -26.36 16.37
N SER A 230 5.75 -25.44 15.48
CA SER A 230 5.42 -24.03 15.62
C SER A 230 3.95 -23.76 15.36
N GLN A 231 3.34 -24.42 14.38
CA GLN A 231 1.90 -24.29 14.10
C GLN A 231 1.04 -24.72 15.30
N ILE A 232 1.39 -25.85 15.94
CA ILE A 232 0.70 -26.35 17.14
C ILE A 232 0.81 -25.32 18.28
N ALA A 233 1.99 -24.74 18.49
CA ALA A 233 2.21 -23.77 19.57
C ALA A 233 1.43 -22.46 19.39
N ILE A 234 1.33 -21.96 18.16
CA ILE A 234 0.66 -20.67 17.89
C ILE A 234 -0.87 -20.82 17.69
N GLY A 235 -1.34 -21.96 17.18
CA GLY A 235 -2.74 -22.19 16.81
C GLY A 235 -3.21 -21.30 15.65
N TYR A 236 -4.52 -21.02 15.57
CA TYR A 236 -5.13 -20.21 14.51
C TYR A 236 -5.08 -18.69 14.75
N GLN A 237 -4.12 -18.20 15.53
CA GLN A 237 -4.09 -16.80 15.97
C GLN A 237 -3.66 -15.80 14.89
N ILE A 238 -3.09 -16.30 13.79
CA ILE A 238 -2.74 -15.47 12.65
C ILE A 238 -3.36 -16.12 11.41
N GLN A 239 -4.17 -15.34 10.69
CA GLN A 239 -4.82 -15.72 9.44
C GLN A 239 -4.10 -15.00 8.29
N GLY A 240 -3.91 -15.66 7.14
CA GLY A 240 -3.20 -15.13 5.96
C GLY A 240 -2.45 -16.22 5.19
N ASP A 241 -1.47 -15.85 4.35
CA ASP A 241 -0.51 -16.71 3.62
C ASP A 241 0.46 -17.48 4.54
N ILE A 242 -0.06 -18.11 5.60
CA ILE A 242 0.66 -18.95 6.54
C ILE A 242 0.31 -20.40 6.26
N ASP A 243 1.25 -21.13 5.70
CA ASP A 243 1.07 -22.54 5.38
C ASP A 243 1.86 -23.45 6.31
N LEU A 244 1.41 -24.69 6.41
CA LEU A 244 2.21 -25.74 7.04
C LEU A 244 3.36 -26.13 6.10
N LEU A 245 4.57 -26.07 6.62
CA LEU A 245 5.77 -26.57 5.95
C LEU A 245 5.69 -28.09 5.87
N GLU A 246 5.83 -28.62 4.65
CA GLU A 246 5.83 -30.06 4.42
C GLU A 246 7.07 -30.70 5.05
N ASP A 247 6.85 -31.80 5.77
CA ASP A 247 7.91 -32.54 6.42
C ASP A 247 8.62 -33.45 5.42
N ASP A 248 9.88 -33.13 5.15
CA ASP A 248 10.77 -33.90 4.27
C ASP A 248 11.97 -34.48 5.03
N GLY A 249 11.90 -34.52 6.38
CA GLY A 249 12.98 -34.95 7.26
C GLY A 249 14.10 -33.92 7.45
N SER A 250 13.90 -32.65 7.07
CA SER A 250 14.82 -31.56 7.41
C SER A 250 14.65 -31.10 8.86
N ASP A 251 15.67 -30.45 9.42
CA ASP A 251 15.57 -29.79 10.74
C ASP A 251 14.37 -28.81 10.75
N PRO A 252 13.49 -28.83 11.77
CA PRO A 252 12.36 -27.91 11.85
C PRO A 252 12.81 -26.45 11.83
N THR A 253 12.28 -25.66 10.89
CA THR A 253 12.57 -24.23 10.77
C THR A 253 11.36 -23.50 10.23
N GLU A 254 11.08 -22.31 10.74
CA GLU A 254 10.22 -21.36 10.04
C GLU A 254 10.91 -20.91 8.76
N VAL A 255 10.14 -20.73 7.71
CA VAL A 255 10.63 -20.17 6.44
C VAL A 255 9.76 -18.97 6.08
N CYS A 256 10.37 -17.82 5.80
CA CYS A 256 9.65 -16.70 5.18
C CYS A 256 10.14 -16.50 3.76
N ILE A 257 9.19 -16.25 2.87
CA ILE A 257 9.41 -15.97 1.46
C ILE A 257 8.94 -14.54 1.21
N PHE A 258 9.87 -13.65 0.91
CA PHE A 258 9.62 -12.25 0.60
C PHE A 258 9.74 -12.04 -0.92
N ASP A 259 8.75 -11.39 -1.52
CA ASP A 259 8.84 -10.88 -2.89
C ASP A 259 9.37 -9.44 -2.84
N PHE A 260 10.47 -9.18 -3.55
CA PHE A 260 11.14 -7.88 -3.63
C PHE A 260 11.08 -7.29 -5.05
N GLY A 261 10.09 -7.68 -5.85
CA GLY A 261 10.01 -7.29 -7.25
C GLY A 261 10.88 -8.23 -8.08
N GLU A 262 12.11 -7.85 -8.43
CA GLU A 262 12.96 -8.67 -9.30
C GLU A 262 13.47 -9.98 -8.67
N TRP A 263 13.38 -10.09 -7.34
CA TRP A 263 13.93 -11.20 -6.56
C TRP A 263 12.93 -11.74 -5.54
N PHE A 264 12.93 -13.05 -5.35
CA PHE A 264 12.39 -13.68 -4.17
C PHE A 264 13.51 -13.94 -3.15
N VAL A 265 13.31 -13.50 -1.92
CA VAL A 265 14.19 -13.79 -0.79
C VAL A 265 13.54 -14.87 0.06
N VAL A 266 14.25 -15.97 0.32
CA VAL A 266 13.79 -17.03 1.23
C VAL A 266 14.71 -17.11 2.44
N GLU A 267 14.14 -16.91 3.62
CA GLU A 267 14.84 -16.89 4.89
C GLU A 267 14.49 -18.14 5.70
N PHE A 268 15.52 -18.93 6.06
CA PHE A 268 15.38 -20.07 6.96
C PHE A 268 15.76 -19.66 8.38
N PHE A 269 14.76 -19.54 9.26
CA PHE A 269 14.91 -18.83 10.52
C PHE A 269 15.67 -19.56 11.62
N ARG A 270 15.78 -20.89 11.59
CA ARG A 270 16.39 -21.69 12.65
C ARG A 270 17.04 -22.95 12.11
N GLY A 271 17.70 -23.69 13.01
CA GLY A 271 18.34 -24.96 12.68
C GLY A 271 19.71 -24.81 12.01
N ARG A 272 20.35 -25.95 11.75
CA ARG A 272 21.73 -26.02 11.21
C ARG A 272 21.83 -25.49 9.79
N GLY A 273 20.76 -25.62 9.01
CA GLY A 273 20.68 -25.13 7.64
C GLY A 273 20.14 -23.71 7.51
N SER A 274 20.25 -22.88 8.55
CA SER A 274 19.78 -21.51 8.49
C SER A 274 20.63 -20.68 7.51
N GLU A 275 19.98 -20.08 6.53
CA GLU A 275 20.55 -19.36 5.41
C GLU A 275 19.50 -18.40 4.83
N THR A 276 19.94 -17.42 4.05
CA THR A 276 19.07 -16.64 3.16
C THR A 276 19.35 -17.08 1.73
N ARG A 277 18.31 -17.29 0.93
CA ARG A 277 18.43 -17.59 -0.51
C ARG A 277 17.77 -16.52 -1.36
N LEU A 278 18.39 -16.21 -2.49
CA LEU A 278 17.84 -15.35 -3.54
C LEU A 278 17.50 -16.16 -4.78
N PHE A 279 16.28 -15.95 -5.27
CA PHE A 279 15.81 -16.53 -6.52
C PHE A 279 15.37 -15.41 -7.45
N PRO A 280 15.82 -15.39 -8.72
CA PRO A 280 15.33 -14.40 -9.66
C PRO A 280 13.83 -14.62 -9.90
N LYS A 281 13.07 -13.54 -10.08
CA LYS A 281 11.65 -13.64 -10.41
C LYS A 281 11.49 -14.20 -11.82
N ASN A 282 10.84 -15.35 -11.89
CA ASN A 282 10.41 -15.99 -13.12
C ASN A 282 9.20 -16.87 -12.80
N SER A 283 8.44 -17.26 -13.83
CA SER A 283 7.19 -18.00 -13.65
C SER A 283 7.36 -19.31 -12.89
N ARG A 284 8.50 -20.01 -13.06
CA ARG A 284 8.78 -21.26 -12.34
C ARG A 284 8.97 -21.02 -10.84
N ASN A 285 9.83 -20.08 -10.49
CA ASN A 285 10.10 -19.75 -9.08
C ASN A 285 8.87 -19.19 -8.39
N GLU A 286 8.11 -18.33 -9.08
CA GLU A 286 6.86 -17.78 -8.55
C GLU A 286 5.82 -18.88 -8.30
N GLN A 287 5.62 -19.78 -9.27
CA GLN A 287 4.69 -20.89 -9.13
C GLN A 287 5.05 -21.79 -7.94
N ILE A 288 6.33 -22.09 -7.74
CA ILE A 288 6.77 -22.98 -6.64
C ILE A 288 6.68 -22.25 -5.29
N LEU A 289 7.19 -21.01 -5.22
CA LEU A 289 7.28 -20.27 -3.96
C LEU A 289 5.95 -19.70 -3.48
N PHE A 290 5.03 -19.38 -4.39
CA PHE A 290 3.74 -18.75 -4.06
C PHE A 290 2.50 -19.44 -4.64
N GLY A 291 2.65 -20.31 -5.64
CA GLY A 291 1.52 -21.01 -6.28
C GLY A 291 1.24 -22.42 -5.75
N GLU A 292 2.26 -23.14 -5.26
CA GLU A 292 2.10 -24.48 -4.70
C GLU A 292 1.49 -24.40 -3.28
N SER A 293 0.45 -25.21 -3.00
CA SER A 293 -0.22 -25.26 -1.69
C SER A 293 0.62 -25.91 -0.59
N THR A 294 1.60 -26.73 -0.97
CA THR A 294 2.51 -27.41 -0.06
C THR A 294 3.94 -27.16 -0.52
N LEU A 295 4.82 -26.83 0.42
CA LEU A 295 6.23 -26.58 0.12
C LEU A 295 7.10 -27.12 1.24
N SER A 296 8.21 -27.76 0.87
CA SER A 296 9.17 -28.38 1.78
C SER A 296 10.53 -27.67 1.73
N VAL A 297 11.37 -27.83 2.75
CA VAL A 297 12.71 -27.21 2.80
C VAL A 297 13.62 -27.70 1.67
N LYS A 298 13.62 -29.01 1.39
CA LYS A 298 14.38 -29.62 0.30
C LYS A 298 13.86 -29.15 -1.05
N ARG A 299 12.54 -29.03 -1.22
CA ARG A 299 11.95 -28.49 -2.45
C ARG A 299 12.43 -27.08 -2.73
N ILE A 300 12.47 -26.21 -1.73
CA ILE A 300 13.02 -24.85 -1.86
C ILE A 300 14.51 -24.91 -2.23
N ARG A 301 15.32 -25.72 -1.53
CA ARG A 301 16.76 -25.83 -1.84
C ARG A 301 17.03 -26.41 -3.24
N CYS A 302 16.14 -27.24 -3.78
CA CYS A 302 16.26 -27.76 -5.16
C CYS A 302 16.14 -26.68 -6.22
N LEU A 303 15.55 -25.53 -5.91
CA LEU A 303 15.53 -24.38 -6.81
C LEU A 303 16.93 -23.78 -7.01
N GLY A 304 17.87 -24.08 -6.11
CA GLY A 304 19.21 -23.50 -6.12
C GLY A 304 19.20 -22.09 -5.53
N GLY A 305 19.47 -21.10 -6.37
CA GLY A 305 19.56 -19.70 -5.97
C GLY A 305 20.88 -19.32 -5.31
N ASP A 306 21.13 -18.01 -5.23
CA ASP A 306 22.28 -17.48 -4.52
C ASP A 306 22.03 -17.58 -3.02
N LYS A 307 23.07 -17.87 -2.24
CA LYS A 307 22.97 -18.18 -0.82
C LYS A 307 23.84 -17.27 0.03
N HIS A 308 23.35 -16.92 1.20
CA HIS A 308 24.07 -16.17 2.21
C HIS A 308 23.93 -16.86 3.57
N ASP A 309 25.01 -16.89 4.33
CA ASP A 309 25.07 -17.53 5.64
C ASP A 309 24.43 -16.68 6.75
N HIS A 310 24.22 -17.32 7.90
CA HIS A 310 23.85 -16.67 9.16
C HIS A 310 24.93 -16.80 10.25
N LEU A 311 26.19 -16.89 9.86
CA LEU A 311 27.31 -17.04 10.77
C LEU A 311 27.67 -15.71 11.44
N PHE A 312 28.71 -15.74 12.27
CA PHE A 312 29.21 -14.56 12.95
C PHE A 312 29.40 -13.39 11.99
N LEU A 313 28.82 -12.22 12.34
CA LEU A 313 28.75 -10.99 11.54
C LEU A 313 27.87 -11.02 10.29
N TRP A 314 27.01 -12.01 10.07
CA TRP A 314 26.17 -12.06 8.87
C TRP A 314 25.36 -10.77 8.63
N GLN A 315 24.91 -10.06 9.68
CA GLN A 315 24.18 -8.80 9.55
C GLN A 315 25.01 -7.65 8.97
N GLU A 316 26.34 -7.76 9.00
CA GLU A 316 27.26 -6.78 8.42
C GLU A 316 27.48 -7.04 6.92
N PHE A 317 27.42 -8.32 6.50
CA PHE A 317 27.66 -8.72 5.10
C PHE A 317 26.38 -8.79 4.27
N SER A 318 25.27 -9.20 4.90
CA SER A 318 23.98 -9.36 4.23
C SER A 318 23.49 -8.08 3.55
N PRO A 319 23.58 -6.87 4.16
CA PRO A 319 23.18 -5.63 3.48
C PRO A 319 23.96 -5.35 2.18
N THR A 320 25.28 -5.59 2.18
CA THR A 320 26.09 -5.43 0.97
C THR A 320 25.71 -6.47 -0.08
N TRP A 321 25.50 -7.72 0.34
CA TRP A 321 25.07 -8.79 -0.56
C TRP A 321 23.70 -8.49 -1.19
N LEU A 322 22.71 -8.08 -0.40
CA LEU A 322 21.39 -7.66 -0.90
C LEU A 322 21.48 -6.45 -1.85
N LYS A 323 22.28 -5.44 -1.49
CA LYS A 323 22.50 -4.25 -2.31
C LYS A 323 23.09 -4.60 -3.68
N ASN A 324 24.01 -5.56 -3.75
CA ASN A 324 24.59 -6.01 -5.02
C ASN A 324 23.56 -6.66 -5.96
N HIS A 325 22.41 -7.11 -5.41
CA HIS A 325 21.28 -7.63 -6.17
C HIS A 325 20.16 -6.59 -6.38
N GLY A 326 20.40 -5.31 -6.05
CA GLY A 326 19.42 -4.24 -6.17
C GLY A 326 18.39 -4.18 -5.04
N ILE A 327 18.53 -5.00 -3.99
CA ILE A 327 17.66 -5.00 -2.82
C ILE A 327 18.21 -3.99 -1.80
N LEU A 328 17.56 -2.83 -1.72
CA LEU A 328 17.96 -1.74 -0.83
C LEU A 328 17.15 -1.73 0.47
N PRO A 329 17.76 -1.34 1.60
CA PRO A 329 17.03 -1.17 2.85
C PRO A 329 16.07 0.05 2.81
N ASN A 330 15.21 0.14 3.81
CA ASN A 330 14.34 1.28 4.06
C ASN A 330 15.17 2.56 4.25
N LEU A 331 14.57 3.71 3.90
CA LEU A 331 15.16 5.03 4.15
C LEU A 331 15.52 5.18 5.64
N ASN A 332 16.65 5.83 5.92
CA ASN A 332 17.22 6.04 7.26
C ASN A 332 17.69 4.77 7.99
N THR A 333 17.78 3.63 7.31
CA THR A 333 18.48 2.46 7.88
C THR A 333 19.96 2.80 8.04
N GLN A 334 20.44 2.70 9.28
CA GLN A 334 21.84 3.01 9.58
C GLN A 334 22.76 1.98 8.91
N PRO A 335 23.88 2.41 8.29
CA PRO A 335 24.85 1.48 7.76
C PRO A 335 25.45 0.65 8.88
N SER A 336 25.76 -0.59 8.54
CA SER A 336 26.37 -1.54 9.47
C SER A 336 27.83 -1.09 9.76
N ARG A 337 28.39 -1.51 10.91
CA ARG A 337 29.73 -1.08 11.33
C ARG A 337 30.78 -2.00 10.74
N ASN A 338 31.79 -1.43 10.08
CA ASN A 338 32.91 -2.21 9.55
C ASN A 338 33.57 -3.08 10.64
N PRO A 339 33.61 -4.42 10.45
CA PRO A 339 34.27 -5.32 11.38
C PRO A 339 35.78 -5.07 11.48
N THR A 340 36.36 -5.40 12.64
CA THR A 340 37.82 -5.41 12.84
C THR A 340 38.46 -6.65 12.19
N VAL A 341 39.76 -6.60 11.90
CA VAL A 341 40.52 -7.71 11.28
C VAL A 341 40.35 -9.03 12.05
N ASP A 342 40.46 -9.00 13.38
CA ASP A 342 40.31 -10.21 14.21
C ASP A 342 38.91 -10.86 14.07
N LYS A 343 37.86 -10.03 13.93
CA LYS A 343 36.50 -10.53 13.74
C LYS A 343 36.30 -11.16 12.35
N LEU A 344 37.03 -10.65 11.34
CA LEU A 344 37.01 -11.23 9.99
C LEU A 344 37.67 -12.62 9.98
N GLN A 345 38.82 -12.78 10.63
CA GLN A 345 39.49 -14.08 10.75
C GLN A 345 38.61 -15.13 11.46
N GLN A 346 37.94 -14.74 12.55
CA GLN A 346 37.01 -15.63 13.25
C GLN A 346 35.82 -16.06 12.39
N ARG A 347 35.36 -15.20 11.47
CA ARG A 347 34.28 -15.53 10.54
C ARG A 347 34.74 -16.52 9.48
N GLU A 348 35.94 -16.35 8.93
CA GLU A 348 36.49 -17.20 7.87
C GLU A 348 36.50 -18.69 8.25
N HIS A 349 37.00 -19.03 9.44
CA HIS A 349 36.97 -20.40 9.96
C HIS A 349 35.56 -21.00 10.06
N LYS A 350 34.54 -20.17 10.36
CA LYS A 350 33.15 -20.62 10.45
C LYS A 350 32.55 -20.85 9.07
N LEU A 351 32.91 -20.02 8.09
CA LEU A 351 32.39 -20.10 6.72
C LEU A 351 32.73 -21.43 6.05
N GLU A 352 33.95 -21.93 6.22
CA GLU A 352 34.36 -23.22 5.63
C GLU A 352 33.54 -24.41 6.16
N SER A 353 33.16 -24.38 7.43
CA SER A 353 32.33 -25.41 8.04
C SER A 353 30.89 -25.32 7.53
N TRP A 354 30.34 -24.11 7.47
CA TRP A 354 29.01 -23.87 6.93
C TRP A 354 28.89 -24.23 5.46
N GLN A 355 29.89 -23.92 4.64
CA GLN A 355 29.87 -24.25 3.21
C GLN A 355 29.77 -25.76 2.98
N ARG A 356 30.55 -26.56 3.73
CA ARG A 356 30.45 -28.03 3.70
C ARG A 356 29.08 -28.53 4.11
N GLU A 357 28.48 -27.92 5.12
CA GLU A 357 27.14 -28.28 5.60
C GLU A 357 26.05 -27.93 4.56
N ILE A 358 26.10 -26.75 3.96
CA ILE A 358 25.15 -26.36 2.90
C ILE A 358 25.29 -27.26 1.67
N GLU A 359 26.50 -27.60 1.25
CA GLU A 359 26.73 -28.54 0.14
C GLU A 359 26.17 -29.94 0.44
N ARG A 360 26.22 -30.38 1.71
CA ARG A 360 25.57 -31.62 2.15
C ARG A 360 24.05 -31.52 2.03
N LEU A 361 23.45 -30.46 2.58
CA LEU A 361 22.00 -30.23 2.54
C LEU A 361 21.47 -30.08 1.10
N GLU A 362 22.24 -29.45 0.21
CA GLU A 362 21.89 -29.33 -1.20
C GLU A 362 21.93 -30.67 -1.94
N ARG A 363 22.88 -31.57 -1.61
CA ARG A 363 22.89 -32.93 -2.16
C ARG A 363 21.71 -33.75 -1.67
N GLU A 364 21.37 -33.64 -0.39
CA GLU A 364 20.18 -34.27 0.19
C GLU A 364 18.90 -33.78 -0.48
N ALA A 365 18.79 -32.47 -0.72
CA ALA A 365 17.67 -31.87 -1.43
C ALA A 365 17.57 -32.39 -2.88
N LYS A 366 18.67 -32.36 -3.65
CA LYS A 366 18.69 -32.89 -5.02
C LYS A 366 18.26 -34.36 -5.09
N SER A 367 18.74 -35.19 -4.16
CA SER A 367 18.34 -36.60 -4.07
C SER A 367 16.84 -36.76 -3.80
N TYR A 368 16.28 -35.95 -2.89
CA TYR A 368 14.84 -35.92 -2.59
C TYR A 368 14.01 -35.53 -3.82
N CYS A 369 14.36 -34.43 -4.50
CA CYS A 369 13.63 -33.98 -5.67
C CYS A 369 13.73 -34.95 -6.85
N ASN A 370 14.89 -35.56 -7.08
CA ASN A 370 15.04 -36.58 -8.11
C ASN A 370 14.13 -37.78 -7.85
N LYS A 371 14.07 -38.28 -6.60
CA LYS A 371 13.19 -39.41 -6.25
C LYS A 371 11.71 -39.07 -6.41
N ASN A 372 11.30 -37.85 -6.07
CA ASN A 372 9.90 -37.43 -6.17
C ASN A 372 9.49 -37.02 -7.59
N CYS A 373 10.44 -36.66 -8.47
CA CYS A 373 10.16 -36.47 -9.90
C CYS A 373 9.92 -37.79 -10.66
N PHE A 374 10.40 -38.94 -10.15
CA PHE A 374 10.13 -40.27 -10.73
C PHE A 374 8.83 -40.93 -10.22
N LEU A 375 8.01 -40.21 -9.43
CA LEU A 375 6.73 -40.71 -8.90
C LEU A 375 5.51 -40.00 -9.52
N ILE A 376 5.74 -39.19 -10.56
CA ILE A 376 4.68 -38.47 -11.31
C ILE A 376 4.78 -38.78 -12.82
N ASP A 377 5.12 -40.03 -13.16
CA ASP A 377 4.87 -40.60 -14.50
C ASP A 377 3.88 -41.76 -14.38
#